data_AF-A0A8T1TXR9-F1
#
_entry.id   AF-A0A8T1TXR9-F1
#
_cell.length_a   1.000
_cell.length_b   1.000
_cell.length_c   1.000
_cell.angle_alpha   90.00
_cell.angle_beta   90.00
_cell.angle_gamma   90.00
#
_symmetry.space_group_name_H-M   'P 1'
#
loop_
_entity.id
_entity.type
_entity.pdbx_description
1 polymer ?
#
loop_
_entity_poly.entity_id
_entity_poly.type
_entity_poly.pdbx_seq_one_letter_code
_entity_poly.pdbx_strand_id
1 'polypeptide(L)'
;MPGGTVETDELPTYPSGHVYTVQESGWMDTTVWKTYVMSLMKYEIGAPSVLLLDNFDSHVSEAGQNIVAEETSAIVCPVPANSTSVSQPLDVEVVGPLKKKLSAEWLRDKVSTARTAKEKRIAAVMRTIRAWENISTECVIKSFEK
;
A
#
# COMPACT_ATOMS: atom_id res chain seq x y z
N MET A 1 7.97 -5.72 -16.01
CA MET A 1 9.07 -6.58 -15.48
C MET A 1 9.58 -5.92 -14.21
N PRO A 2 10.05 -6.68 -13.20
CA PRO A 2 10.74 -6.09 -12.06
C PRO A 2 12.00 -5.32 -12.51
N GLY A 3 12.44 -4.35 -11.71
CA GLY A 3 13.62 -3.54 -12.02
C GLY A 3 13.37 -2.31 -12.90
N GLY A 4 12.12 -1.87 -13.02
CA GLY A 4 11.78 -0.59 -13.64
C GLY A 4 12.26 0.59 -12.79
N THR A 5 12.42 1.76 -13.43
CA THR A 5 12.83 2.98 -12.73
C THR A 5 11.75 3.41 -11.74
N VAL A 6 12.17 3.86 -10.56
CA VAL A 6 11.30 4.49 -9.56
C VAL A 6 11.35 6.00 -9.79
N GLU A 7 10.18 6.62 -9.92
CA GLU A 7 10.02 8.06 -10.06
C GLU A 7 10.51 8.78 -8.80
N THR A 8 11.31 9.83 -8.97
CA THR A 8 11.91 10.59 -7.85
C THR A 8 11.77 12.10 -8.00
N ASP A 9 11.57 12.60 -9.22
CA ASP A 9 11.45 14.03 -9.50
C ASP A 9 10.03 14.53 -9.25
N GLU A 10 9.02 13.70 -9.54
CA GLU A 10 7.62 14.09 -9.38
C GLU A 10 7.11 13.95 -7.94
N LEU A 11 7.53 12.90 -7.21
CA LEU A 11 6.99 12.56 -5.90
C LEU A 11 7.10 13.68 -4.85
N PRO A 12 8.18 14.51 -4.80
CA PRO A 12 8.25 15.65 -3.89
C PRO A 12 7.15 16.70 -4.10
N THR A 13 6.43 16.65 -5.23
CA THR A 13 5.30 17.57 -5.51
C THR A 13 3.95 17.03 -5.05
N TYR A 14 3.90 15.82 -4.51
CA TYR A 14 2.67 15.23 -3.99
C TYR A 14 2.33 15.76 -2.59
N PRO A 15 1.08 15.62 -2.12
CA PRO A 15 0.68 16.05 -0.79
C PRO A 15 1.59 15.50 0.32
N SER A 16 1.98 16.35 1.26
CA SER A 16 2.79 15.93 2.41
C SER A 16 1.99 14.99 3.35
N GLY A 17 2.70 14.20 4.17
CA GLY A 17 2.09 13.34 5.19
C GLY A 17 1.84 11.89 4.74
N HIS A 18 2.27 11.53 3.53
CA HIS A 18 2.17 10.17 2.99
C HIS A 18 3.48 9.76 2.32
N VAL A 19 3.69 8.44 2.22
CA VAL A 19 4.80 7.85 1.47
C VAL A 19 4.28 7.41 0.10
N TYR A 20 5.00 7.79 -0.96
CA TYR A 20 4.66 7.44 -2.33
C TYR A 20 5.79 6.69 -2.99
N THR A 21 5.44 5.77 -3.87
CA THR A 21 6.40 5.13 -4.78
C THR A 21 5.68 4.85 -6.08
N VAL A 22 6.31 5.23 -7.19
CA VAL A 22 5.79 4.95 -8.54
C VAL A 22 6.90 4.27 -9.32
N GLN A 23 6.72 2.98 -9.57
CA GLN A 23 7.60 2.20 -10.44
C GLN A 23 7.00 2.18 -11.84
N GLU A 24 7.81 2.40 -12.87
CA GLU A 24 7.34 2.56 -14.26
C GLU A 24 6.45 1.41 -14.77
N SER A 25 6.75 0.18 -14.36
CA SER A 25 5.98 -1.02 -14.67
C SER A 25 4.94 -1.40 -13.59
N GLY A 26 4.82 -0.63 -12.51
CA GLY A 26 3.88 -0.85 -11.42
C GLY A 26 4.18 -2.04 -10.49
N TRP A 27 5.41 -2.57 -10.47
CA TRP A 27 5.75 -3.76 -9.67
C TRP A 27 6.20 -3.43 -8.24
N MET A 28 5.82 -4.28 -7.28
CA MET A 28 6.35 -4.33 -5.91
C MET A 28 7.67 -5.12 -5.87
N ASP A 29 8.68 -4.71 -6.63
CA ASP A 29 9.97 -5.41 -6.60
C ASP A 29 10.76 -5.16 -5.30
N THR A 30 11.91 -5.82 -5.14
CA THR A 30 12.76 -5.70 -3.94
C THR A 30 13.15 -4.26 -3.62
N THR A 31 13.31 -3.40 -4.64
CA THR A 31 13.67 -1.98 -4.46
C THR A 31 12.49 -1.20 -3.87
N VAL A 32 11.29 -1.41 -4.42
CA VAL A 32 10.06 -0.78 -3.91
C VAL A 32 9.73 -1.30 -2.50
N TRP A 33 9.86 -2.60 -2.28
CA TRP A 33 9.64 -3.22 -0.96
C TRP A 33 10.56 -2.61 0.11
N LYS A 34 11.86 -2.56 -0.18
CA LYS A 34 12.86 -1.91 0.69
C LYS A 34 12.50 -0.45 0.97
N THR A 35 12.06 0.29 -0.04
CA THR A 35 11.63 1.69 0.13
C THR A 35 10.46 1.79 1.12
N TYR A 36 9.48 0.90 1.01
CA TYR A 36 8.31 0.88 1.89
C TYR A 36 8.67 0.53 3.35
N VAL A 37 9.54 -0.46 3.55
CA VAL A 37 10.03 -0.83 4.90
C VAL A 37 10.78 0.34 5.55
N MET A 38 11.73 0.93 4.82
CA MET A 38 12.62 1.98 5.33
C MET A 38 11.95 3.34 5.53
N SER A 39 10.89 3.63 4.76
CA SER A 39 10.27 4.97 4.74
C SER A 39 8.96 5.02 5.51
N LEU A 40 8.28 3.89 5.70
CA LEU A 40 6.98 3.81 6.37
C LEU A 40 7.00 2.83 7.54
N MET A 41 7.23 1.55 7.27
CA MET A 41 6.95 0.50 8.26
C MET A 41 7.81 0.63 9.52
N LYS A 42 9.08 1.01 9.41
CA LYS A 42 9.95 1.18 10.59
C LYS A 42 9.48 2.27 11.57
N TYR A 43 8.62 3.19 11.13
CA TYR A 43 8.08 4.24 11.99
C TYR A 43 6.67 3.93 12.48
N GLU A 44 5.90 3.13 11.74
CA GLU A 44 4.50 2.83 12.04
C GLU A 44 4.30 1.50 12.78
N ILE A 45 5.27 0.58 12.69
CA ILE A 45 5.20 -0.73 13.35
C ILE A 45 5.83 -0.65 14.74
N GLY A 46 5.05 -0.96 15.77
CA GLY A 46 5.54 -1.16 17.13
C GLY A 46 6.02 -2.60 17.35
N ALA A 47 7.17 -2.78 18.00
CA ALA A 47 7.70 -4.10 18.33
C ALA A 47 7.18 -4.64 19.68
N PRO A 48 6.88 -5.95 19.82
CA PRO A 48 6.87 -6.97 18.77
C PRO A 48 5.56 -6.94 17.95
N SER A 49 5.65 -7.23 16.65
CA SER A 49 4.51 -7.29 15.73
C SER A 49 4.61 -8.44 14.73
N VAL A 50 3.47 -8.83 14.17
CA VAL A 50 3.37 -9.76 13.03
C VAL A 50 2.83 -9.00 11.83
N LEU A 51 3.54 -9.08 10.71
CA LEU A 51 3.15 -8.48 9.45
C LEU A 51 2.55 -9.55 8.53
N LEU A 52 1.23 -9.52 8.37
CA LEU A 52 0.49 -10.42 7.47
C LEU A 52 0.57 -9.90 6.04
N LEU A 53 1.23 -10.64 5.14
CA LEU A 53 1.43 -10.26 3.74
C LEU A 53 0.98 -11.35 2.78
N ASP A 54 0.76 -10.97 1.52
CA ASP A 54 0.63 -11.95 0.43
C ASP A 54 1.98 -12.63 0.12
N ASN A 55 1.91 -13.70 -0.66
CA ASN A 55 3.09 -14.52 -0.99
C ASN A 55 3.87 -13.95 -2.20
N PHE A 56 3.96 -12.62 -2.32
CA PHE A 56 4.73 -11.99 -3.39
C PHE A 56 6.23 -12.19 -3.16
N ASP A 57 7.01 -12.43 -4.21
CA ASP A 57 8.43 -12.84 -4.10
C ASP A 57 9.28 -11.88 -3.25
N SER A 58 9.08 -10.57 -3.38
CA SER A 58 9.81 -9.58 -2.59
C SER A 58 9.44 -9.59 -1.10
N HIS A 59 8.24 -10.05 -0.73
CA HIS A 59 7.81 -10.18 0.66
C HIS A 59 8.34 -11.46 1.31
N VAL A 60 8.35 -12.57 0.56
CA VAL A 60 8.64 -13.90 1.13
C VAL A 60 10.08 -14.36 0.94
N SER A 61 10.84 -13.70 0.06
CA SER A 61 12.29 -13.93 -0.05
C SER A 61 12.99 -13.69 1.28
N GLU A 62 14.09 -14.41 1.53
CA GLU A 62 14.91 -14.24 2.73
C GLU A 62 15.34 -12.78 2.93
N ALA A 63 15.83 -12.13 1.87
CA ALA A 63 16.21 -10.72 1.92
C ALA A 63 15.03 -9.80 2.26
N GLY A 64 13.83 -10.11 1.74
CA GLY A 64 12.60 -9.35 2.00
C GLY A 64 12.10 -9.46 3.44
N GLN A 65 12.24 -10.64 4.06
CA GLN A 65 11.89 -10.85 5.46
C GLN A 65 12.96 -10.29 6.40
N ASN A 66 14.25 -10.44 6.06
CA ASN A 66 15.36 -9.94 6.88
C ASN A 66 15.28 -8.44 7.07
N ILE A 67 15.00 -7.66 6.00
CA ILE A 67 14.89 -6.20 6.15
C ILE A 67 13.72 -5.80 7.05
N VAL A 68 12.61 -6.52 7.05
CA VAL A 68 11.49 -6.27 7.97
C VAL A 68 11.94 -6.55 9.41
N ALA A 69 12.57 -7.70 9.64
CA ALA A 69 13.04 -8.07 10.98
C ALA A 69 14.09 -7.08 11.52
N GLU A 70 15.06 -6.68 10.69
CA GLU A 70 16.14 -5.76 11.07
C GLU A 70 15.63 -4.35 11.35
N GLU A 71 14.74 -3.82 10.51
CA GLU A 71 14.34 -2.41 10.59
C GLU A 71 13.11 -2.18 11.49
N THR A 72 12.31 -3.21 11.74
CA THR A 72 11.02 -3.07 12.46
C THR A 72 10.89 -4.02 13.66
N SER A 73 11.74 -5.03 13.78
CA SER A 73 11.58 -6.13 14.75
C SER A 73 10.25 -6.88 14.63
N ALA A 74 9.57 -6.79 13.48
CA ALA A 74 8.39 -7.57 13.17
C ALA A 74 8.74 -8.88 12.46
N ILE A 75 7.85 -9.86 12.62
CA ILE A 75 7.94 -11.15 11.91
C ILE A 75 6.97 -11.11 10.73
N VAL A 76 7.45 -11.46 9.54
CA VAL A 76 6.61 -11.62 8.36
C VAL A 76 5.88 -12.96 8.45
N CYS A 77 4.55 -12.92 8.31
CA CYS A 77 3.70 -14.10 8.23
C CYS A 77 2.97 -14.09 6.88
N PRO A 78 3.49 -14.80 5.86
CA PRO A 78 2.82 -14.86 4.57
C PRO A 78 1.56 -15.70 4.66
N VAL A 79 0.47 -15.20 4.08
CA VAL A 79 -0.75 -16.01 3.91
C VAL A 79 -0.49 -17.14 2.90
N PRO A 80 -1.22 -18.27 2.99
CA PRO A 80 -1.05 -19.36 2.02
C PRO A 80 -1.18 -18.88 0.57
N ALA A 81 -0.38 -19.46 -0.33
CA ALA A 81 -0.41 -19.10 -1.75
C ALA A 81 -1.83 -19.22 -2.33
N ASN A 82 -2.21 -18.25 -3.16
CA ASN A 82 -3.55 -18.15 -3.77
C ASN A 82 -4.72 -18.01 -2.77
N SER A 83 -4.43 -17.64 -1.51
CA SER A 83 -5.46 -17.45 -0.48
C SER A 83 -5.65 -16.00 -0.04
N THR A 84 -4.99 -15.03 -0.66
CA THR A 84 -5.12 -13.60 -0.33
C THR A 84 -6.58 -13.15 -0.23
N SER A 85 -7.42 -13.54 -1.19
CA SER A 85 -8.85 -13.17 -1.23
C SER A 85 -9.71 -13.79 -0.13
N VAL A 86 -9.18 -14.72 0.67
CA VAL A 86 -9.89 -15.39 1.77
C VAL A 86 -9.20 -15.26 3.12
N SER A 87 -7.87 -15.10 3.14
CA SER A 87 -7.03 -15.15 4.34
C SER A 87 -6.41 -13.81 4.71
N GLN A 88 -6.30 -12.86 3.78
CA GLN A 88 -5.65 -11.58 4.07
C GLN A 88 -6.69 -10.54 4.51
N PRO A 89 -6.64 -10.04 5.76
CA PRO A 89 -7.62 -9.08 6.28
C PRO A 89 -7.84 -7.85 5.39
N LEU A 90 -6.77 -7.34 4.80
CA LEU A 90 -6.81 -6.20 3.88
C LEU A 90 -7.71 -6.49 2.68
N ASP A 91 -7.52 -7.62 1.99
CA ASP A 91 -8.24 -7.97 0.77
C ASP A 91 -9.68 -8.41 1.03
N VAL A 92 -9.90 -9.19 2.10
CA VAL A 92 -11.22 -9.74 2.43
C VAL A 92 -12.17 -8.61 2.87
N GLU A 93 -11.71 -7.72 3.75
CA GLU A 93 -12.61 -6.84 4.50
C GLU A 93 -12.38 -5.34 4.27
N VAL A 94 -11.15 -4.90 3.96
CA VAL A 94 -10.85 -3.45 3.84
C VAL A 94 -10.93 -2.97 2.39
N VAL A 95 -10.45 -3.78 1.44
CA VAL A 95 -10.42 -3.42 0.01
C VAL A 95 -11.83 -3.20 -0.56
N GLY A 96 -12.83 -3.98 -0.14
CA GLY A 96 -14.22 -3.81 -0.58
C GLY A 96 -14.80 -2.43 -0.23
N PRO A 97 -14.84 -2.05 1.07
CA PRO A 97 -15.20 -0.71 1.52
C PRO A 97 -14.38 0.40 0.86
N LEU A 98 -13.06 0.24 0.74
CA LEU A 98 -12.18 1.21 0.09
C LEU A 98 -12.57 1.43 -1.38
N LYS A 99 -12.80 0.36 -2.15
CA LYS A 99 -13.28 0.45 -3.55
C LYS A 99 -14.62 1.16 -3.67
N LYS A 100 -15.54 0.93 -2.72
CA LYS A 100 -16.84 1.62 -2.68
C LYS A 100 -16.66 3.12 -2.43
N LYS A 101 -15.77 3.51 -1.51
CA LYS A 101 -15.45 4.92 -1.22
C LYS A 101 -14.74 5.59 -2.40
N LEU A 102 -13.77 4.93 -3.02
CA LEU A 102 -13.08 5.39 -4.23
C LEU A 102 -14.06 5.63 -5.39
N SER A 103 -15.01 4.70 -5.60
CA SER A 103 -16.06 4.87 -6.62
C SER A 103 -16.93 6.10 -6.34
N ALA A 104 -17.27 6.35 -5.07
CA ALA A 104 -18.05 7.53 -4.69
C ALA A 104 -17.25 8.83 -4.87
N GLU A 105 -15.97 8.85 -4.51
CA GLU A 105 -15.05 9.97 -4.78
C GLU A 105 -14.90 10.25 -6.28
N TRP A 106 -14.75 9.20 -7.10
CA TRP A 106 -14.68 9.34 -8.55
C TRP A 106 -15.94 10.01 -9.14
N LEU A 107 -17.13 9.65 -8.63
CA LEU A 107 -18.38 10.26 -9.07
C LEU A 107 -18.55 11.71 -8.61
N ARG A 108 -17.93 12.11 -7.49
CA ARG A 108 -17.86 13.50 -7.04
C ARG A 108 -16.93 14.34 -7.93
N ASP A 109 -15.80 13.77 -8.30
CA ASP A 109 -14.75 14.40 -9.12
C ASP A 109 -15.08 14.44 -10.63
N LYS A 110 -16.36 14.37 -11.04
CA LYS A 110 -16.80 14.37 -12.46
C LYS A 110 -16.34 15.57 -13.30
N VAL A 111 -15.65 16.54 -12.71
CA VAL A 111 -15.07 17.74 -13.32
C VAL A 111 -13.53 17.71 -13.32
N SER A 112 -12.89 16.55 -13.14
CA SER A 112 -11.43 16.49 -13.16
C SER A 112 -10.89 16.97 -14.52
N THR A 113 -10.21 18.12 -14.50
CA THR A 113 -9.56 18.73 -15.66
C THR A 113 -8.19 18.12 -15.96
N ALA A 114 -7.76 17.10 -15.20
CA ALA A 114 -6.45 16.47 -15.32
C ALA A 114 -6.20 15.95 -16.75
N ARG A 115 -5.19 16.49 -17.43
CA ARG A 115 -4.85 16.15 -18.82
C ARG A 115 -3.59 15.30 -18.90
N THR A 116 -2.59 15.59 -18.08
CA THR A 116 -1.30 14.92 -18.07
C THR A 116 -1.31 13.65 -17.21
N ALA A 117 -0.32 12.77 -17.41
CA ALA A 117 -0.14 11.58 -16.56
C ALA A 117 0.07 11.95 -15.08
N LYS A 118 0.87 12.99 -14.82
CA LYS A 118 1.10 13.56 -13.49
C LYS A 118 -0.17 14.03 -12.82
N GLU A 119 -0.96 14.87 -13.50
CA GLU A 119 -2.23 15.36 -12.94
C GLU A 119 -3.21 14.21 -12.66
N LYS A 120 -3.25 13.18 -13.52
CA LYS A 120 -4.08 12.00 -13.30
C LYS A 120 -3.62 11.20 -12.08
N ARG A 121 -2.31 11.04 -11.87
CA ARG A 121 -1.75 10.40 -10.66
C ARG A 121 -2.07 11.18 -9.40
N ILE A 122 -1.84 12.50 -9.39
CA ILE A 122 -2.17 13.36 -8.25
C ILE A 122 -3.66 13.29 -7.93
N ALA A 123 -4.53 13.36 -8.96
CA ALA A 123 -5.97 13.22 -8.75
C ALA A 123 -6.34 11.84 -8.19
N ALA A 124 -5.67 10.77 -8.61
CA ALA A 124 -5.87 9.44 -8.04
C ALA A 124 -5.41 9.36 -6.58
N VAL A 125 -4.24 9.91 -6.25
CA VAL A 125 -3.70 10.00 -4.89
C VAL A 125 -4.68 10.75 -3.97
N MET A 126 -5.13 11.94 -4.37
CA MET A 126 -6.06 12.75 -3.58
C MET A 126 -7.38 12.02 -3.32
N ARG A 127 -7.91 11.31 -4.33
CA ARG A 127 -9.11 10.48 -4.16
C ARG A 127 -8.87 9.32 -3.20
N THR A 128 -7.71 8.67 -3.28
CA THR A 128 -7.35 7.58 -2.37
C THR A 128 -7.20 8.06 -0.93
N ILE A 129 -6.57 9.21 -0.69
CA ILE A 129 -6.45 9.80 0.65
C ILE A 129 -7.84 10.06 1.24
N ARG A 130 -8.71 10.79 0.52
CA ARG A 130 -10.08 11.07 0.99
C ARG A 130 -10.88 9.79 1.21
N ALA A 131 -10.73 8.80 0.33
CA ALA A 131 -11.41 7.52 0.48
C ALA A 131 -10.93 6.76 1.73
N TRP A 132 -9.62 6.78 2.01
CA TRP A 132 -8.99 6.13 3.16
C TRP A 132 -9.37 6.79 4.49
N GLU A 133 -9.37 8.13 4.55
CA GLU A 133 -9.82 8.89 5.74
C GLU A 133 -11.29 8.61 6.12
N ASN A 134 -12.07 8.08 5.18
CA ASN A 134 -13.45 7.68 5.38
C ASN A 134 -13.64 6.18 5.73
N ILE A 135 -12.54 5.44 5.91
CA ILE A 135 -12.55 4.08 6.46
C ILE A 135 -12.46 4.19 7.98
N SER A 136 -13.42 3.60 8.70
CA SER A 136 -13.41 3.65 10.16
C SER A 136 -12.36 2.72 10.74
N THR A 137 -11.78 3.09 11.89
CA THR A 137 -10.89 2.21 12.65
C THR A 137 -11.60 0.88 13.00
N GLU A 138 -12.90 0.92 13.29
CA GLU A 138 -13.69 -0.28 13.53
C GLU A 138 -13.71 -1.23 12.32
N CYS A 139 -13.76 -0.70 11.09
CA CYS A 139 -13.67 -1.51 9.87
C CYS A 139 -12.32 -2.24 9.77
N VAL A 140 -11.24 -1.58 10.20
CA VAL A 140 -9.91 -2.17 10.22
C VAL A 140 -9.76 -3.18 11.35
N ILE A 141 -10.25 -2.89 12.55
CA ILE A 141 -10.15 -3.84 13.69
C ILE A 141 -10.93 -5.13 13.37
N LYS A 142 -12.18 -5.00 12.89
CA LYS A 142 -13.03 -6.14 12.56
C LYS A 142 -12.48 -7.03 11.44
N SER A 143 -11.56 -6.53 10.61
CA SER A 143 -10.95 -7.35 9.57
C SER A 143 -10.05 -8.46 10.11
N PHE A 144 -9.54 -8.31 11.34
CA PHE A 144 -8.67 -9.29 12.01
C PHE A 144 -9.45 -10.28 12.90
N GLU A 145 -10.76 -10.11 13.05
CA GLU A 145 -11.61 -10.94 13.93
C GLU A 145 -12.27 -12.13 13.22
N LYS A 146 -12.03 -12.28 11.90
CA LYS A 146 -12.58 -13.35 11.06
C LYS A 146 -11.58 -14.47 10.84
#